data_AF-A0A1A8RBD3-F1
#
_entry.id   AF-A0A1A8RBD3-F1
#
_cell.length_a   1.000
_cell.length_b   1.000
_cell.length_c   1.000
_cell.angle_alpha   90.00
_cell.angle_beta   90.00
_cell.angle_gamma   90.00
#
_symmetry.space_group_name_H-M   'P 1'
#
loop_
_entity.id
_entity.type
_entity.pdbx_description
1 polymer ?
#
loop_
_entity_poly.entity_id
_entity_poly.type
_entity_poly.pdbx_seq_one_letter_code
_entity_poly.pdbx_strand_id
1 'polypeptide(L)'
;MAALLHRLLTAFCQTHDRKILVKLTKRTCFRSSPSTSVRSGDQDGCDAHQQTSGQALLSRRRRSLSPLDRISSQLPPDVLSPEVMQLRQEQDGEALIHQEPDEEHLEETKAPSSQEEGQRSPTLPGESVLTFGELLMAEHRKKQVHFRKMFQLQSEARLQSSWGVIPHNELAGHPAGRFLKTNLGVPIFFHRPSLEDYVLNMKRGPVIVYPKDAAAMLLMMDVMEGDCVLESGSGSGAMALFLSRAVGSKGSVLSLELREDHHRRAVLNYERWRTSWALRRGHEWPDNVDFHISDLCSASALLAGRGFHSVALDLINPHLVLATVLPHLHPGGVCAVYLANVTQVIDLLEGLRCAALPLLCERIVEVPVRDWVVAPALQKDRHFCTRKAPNPDGNLRQEAKALDQPDSDDDDLSPAFGSVPYIARPHPEQMSHTGQIFVTSTLFLVIHSKSCFCCCFSQHSW
;
A
#
# COMPACT_ATOMS: atom_id res chain seq x y z
N MET A 1 -33.74 9.44 -49.59
CA MET A 1 -33.80 10.22 -48.33
C MET A 1 -32.40 10.55 -47.81
N ALA A 2 -31.58 11.25 -48.60
CA ALA A 2 -30.22 11.66 -48.22
C ALA A 2 -29.91 13.13 -48.58
N ALA A 3 -30.93 13.88 -49.04
CA ALA A 3 -30.79 15.29 -49.44
C ALA A 3 -31.56 16.28 -48.54
N LEU A 4 -32.26 15.79 -47.51
CA LEU A 4 -33.03 16.63 -46.57
C LEU A 4 -32.33 16.86 -45.22
N LEU A 5 -31.33 16.05 -44.87
CA LEU A 5 -30.57 16.20 -43.62
C LEU A 5 -29.42 17.23 -43.72
N HIS A 6 -28.96 17.55 -44.92
CA HIS A 6 -27.86 18.50 -45.14
C HIS A 6 -28.32 19.98 -45.15
N ARG A 7 -29.63 20.25 -45.10
CA ARG A 7 -30.20 21.62 -45.05
C ARG A 7 -30.68 22.05 -43.66
N LEU A 8 -30.72 21.15 -42.68
CA LEU A 8 -31.08 21.46 -41.29
C LEU A 8 -29.88 21.75 -40.38
N LEU A 9 -28.67 21.38 -40.79
CA LEU A 9 -27.44 21.65 -40.02
C LEU A 9 -26.73 22.96 -40.36
N THR A 10 -27.18 23.69 -41.40
CA THR A 10 -26.63 25.01 -41.77
C THR A 10 -27.48 26.19 -41.29
N ALA A 11 -28.54 25.95 -40.51
CA ALA A 11 -29.48 27.00 -40.04
C ALA A 11 -29.41 27.30 -38.53
N PHE A 12 -28.50 26.67 -37.77
CA PHE A 12 -28.31 26.95 -36.34
C PHE A 12 -27.01 27.70 -36.01
N CYS A 13 -26.20 28.01 -37.01
CA CYS A 13 -25.03 28.90 -36.89
C CYS A 13 -25.31 30.23 -37.58
N GLN A 14 -26.24 31.03 -37.06
CA GLN A 14 -26.31 32.48 -37.27
C GLN A 14 -27.40 33.08 -36.38
N THR A 15 -27.07 34.19 -35.72
CA THR A 15 -27.94 35.10 -34.95
C THR A 15 -28.20 34.78 -33.47
N HIS A 16 -27.29 35.21 -32.60
CA HIS A 16 -27.59 36.30 -31.67
C HIS A 16 -26.30 36.99 -31.23
N ASP A 17 -26.18 38.27 -31.59
CA ASP A 17 -25.01 39.11 -31.41
C ASP A 17 -25.31 40.20 -30.36
N ARG A 18 -24.30 40.46 -29.52
CA ARG A 18 -23.87 41.75 -28.92
C ARG A 18 -24.51 42.38 -27.65
N LYS A 19 -23.56 42.56 -26.70
CA LYS A 19 -23.19 43.75 -25.89
C LYS A 19 -23.80 43.90 -24.50
N ILE A 20 -22.98 43.66 -23.46
CA ILE A 20 -22.74 44.61 -22.35
C ILE A 20 -21.26 44.53 -21.92
N LEU A 21 -20.59 45.68 -21.97
CA LEU A 21 -19.19 45.94 -21.57
C LEU A 21 -19.24 46.88 -20.37
N VAL A 22 -18.78 46.47 -19.18
CA VAL A 22 -18.45 47.41 -18.09
C VAL A 22 -17.20 46.96 -17.33
N LYS A 23 -16.18 47.82 -17.48
CA LYS A 23 -14.97 48.11 -16.71
C LYS A 23 -14.82 47.43 -15.33
N LEU A 24 -13.68 46.76 -15.14
CA LEU A 24 -13.08 46.51 -13.82
C LEU A 24 -11.83 47.39 -13.65
N THR A 25 -11.96 48.37 -12.76
CA THR A 25 -10.94 49.36 -12.41
C THR A 25 -10.05 48.80 -11.30
N LYS A 26 -8.74 48.99 -11.47
CA LYS A 26 -7.69 48.79 -10.46
C LYS A 26 -8.02 49.50 -9.14
N ARG A 27 -7.77 48.84 -8.01
CA ARG A 27 -7.30 49.48 -6.77
C ARG A 27 -6.18 48.66 -6.13
N THR A 28 -5.06 49.36 -5.98
CA THR A 28 -3.82 49.06 -5.28
C THR A 28 -3.93 49.21 -3.77
N CYS A 29 -3.18 48.39 -3.02
CA CYS A 29 -2.40 48.80 -1.83
C CYS A 29 -1.36 47.68 -1.57
N PHE A 30 -0.05 47.87 -1.85
CA PHE A 30 1.02 48.34 -0.94
C PHE A 30 1.08 47.52 0.38
N ARG A 31 2.20 47.01 0.90
CA ARG A 31 3.64 47.29 0.66
C ARG A 31 4.52 46.20 1.33
N SER A 32 5.60 45.84 0.63
CA SER A 32 6.99 45.59 1.07
C SER A 32 7.37 44.50 2.10
N SER A 33 8.30 43.63 1.68
CA SER A 33 9.68 43.59 2.23
C SER A 33 10.65 43.07 1.16
N PRO A 34 11.88 43.63 1.04
CA PRO A 34 12.73 43.43 -0.12
C PRO A 34 13.74 42.29 0.03
N SER A 35 14.05 41.69 -1.11
CA SER A 35 15.28 40.95 -1.39
C SER A 35 16.34 41.89 -1.94
N THR A 36 17.58 41.76 -1.49
CA THR A 36 18.83 42.19 -2.17
C THR A 36 19.99 41.58 -1.37
N SER A 37 21.14 41.20 -1.91
CA SER A 37 21.63 40.90 -3.27
C SER A 37 23.08 40.46 -3.08
N VAL A 38 23.54 39.62 -4.00
CA VAL A 38 24.92 39.11 -4.13
C VAL A 38 25.92 40.23 -4.49
N ARG A 39 27.12 40.25 -3.89
CA ARG A 39 28.45 40.20 -4.57
C ARG A 39 29.69 40.44 -3.66
N SER A 40 30.60 39.47 -3.72
CA SER A 40 32.08 39.49 -3.91
C SER A 40 33.05 40.37 -3.10
N GLY A 41 34.17 39.71 -2.72
CA GLY A 41 35.51 40.27 -2.42
C GLY A 41 35.76 40.42 -0.92
N ASP A 42 36.92 40.16 -0.32
CA ASP A 42 38.22 39.63 -0.74
C ASP A 42 39.02 39.41 0.58
N GLN A 43 40.01 38.51 0.54
CA GLN A 43 41.26 38.48 1.34
C GLN A 43 41.29 38.30 2.88
N ASP A 44 42.15 37.34 3.23
CA ASP A 44 43.18 37.31 4.28
C ASP A 44 42.86 37.14 5.77
N GLY A 45 43.64 36.23 6.38
CA GLY A 45 44.19 36.47 7.72
C GLY A 45 43.96 35.36 8.76
N CYS A 46 45.00 34.56 8.99
CA CYS A 46 45.18 33.67 10.14
C CYS A 46 45.00 34.37 11.49
N ASP A 47 44.47 33.67 12.52
CA ASP A 47 45.31 33.16 13.63
C ASP A 47 44.51 32.51 14.78
N ALA A 48 44.89 31.26 15.02
CA ALA A 48 45.20 30.58 16.28
C ALA A 48 44.61 30.98 17.65
N HIS A 49 44.20 29.90 18.36
CA HIS A 49 44.29 29.60 19.80
C HIS A 49 43.40 30.34 20.82
N GLN A 50 42.50 29.58 21.46
CA GLN A 50 42.65 29.21 22.88
C GLN A 50 41.71 28.06 23.30
N GLN A 51 42.32 27.06 23.96
CA GLN A 51 41.64 25.98 24.69
C GLN A 51 41.03 26.53 25.99
N THR A 52 39.82 26.10 26.34
CA THR A 52 39.46 25.84 27.75
C THR A 52 38.47 24.68 27.87
N SER A 53 38.72 23.89 28.91
CA SER A 53 38.08 22.65 29.32
C SER A 53 36.61 22.80 29.72
N GLY A 54 35.86 21.68 29.66
CA GLY A 54 34.91 21.36 30.71
C GLY A 54 33.53 20.89 30.27
N GLN A 55 33.24 19.63 30.65
CA GLN A 55 31.92 19.08 30.99
C GLN A 55 31.05 18.50 29.87
N ALA A 56 31.01 17.16 29.91
CA ALA A 56 30.07 16.29 29.23
C ALA A 56 28.63 16.60 29.68
N LEU A 57 27.79 17.01 28.73
CA LEU A 57 26.34 17.08 28.91
C LEU A 57 25.71 15.73 28.58
N LEU A 58 25.34 14.99 29.63
CA LEU A 58 24.47 13.82 29.56
C LEU A 58 23.11 14.24 29.01
N SER A 59 22.74 13.71 27.85
CA SER A 59 21.43 13.91 27.23
C SER A 59 20.35 13.14 28.02
N ARG A 60 19.64 13.85 28.92
CA ARG A 60 18.41 13.34 29.55
C ARG A 60 17.35 13.10 28.47
N ARG A 61 17.10 11.83 28.12
CA ARG A 61 15.91 11.39 27.36
C ARG A 61 14.65 11.72 28.19
N ARG A 62 13.88 12.74 27.81
CA ARG A 62 12.53 12.97 28.36
C ARG A 62 11.56 11.94 27.77
N ARG A 63 10.74 11.30 28.61
CA ARG A 63 9.61 10.45 28.19
C ARG A 63 8.64 11.25 27.30
N SER A 64 8.05 10.59 26.30
CA SER A 64 7.00 11.20 25.47
C SER A 64 5.71 11.35 26.30
N LEU A 65 5.29 12.59 26.52
CA LEU A 65 4.05 12.94 27.21
C LEU A 65 2.82 12.44 26.45
N SER A 66 1.80 11.96 27.17
CA SER A 66 0.51 11.58 26.61
C SER A 66 -0.19 12.81 25.99
N PRO A 67 -1.21 12.62 25.12
CA PRO A 67 -1.94 13.74 24.52
C PRO A 67 -2.51 14.72 25.56
N LEU A 68 -2.97 14.23 26.71
CA LEU A 68 -3.49 15.05 27.81
C LEU A 68 -2.37 15.79 28.56
N ASP A 69 -1.22 15.15 28.76
CA ASP A 69 -0.06 15.76 29.42
C ASP A 69 0.52 16.92 28.58
N ARG A 70 0.49 16.79 27.25
CA ARG A 70 0.91 17.87 26.35
C ARG A 70 0.02 19.09 26.48
N ILE A 71 -1.29 18.89 26.51
CA ILE A 71 -2.26 19.98 26.65
C ILE A 71 -2.12 20.63 28.03
N SER A 72 -2.00 19.82 29.09
CA SER A 72 -1.76 20.31 30.46
C SER A 72 -0.48 21.16 30.53
N SER A 73 0.62 20.73 29.90
CA SER A 73 1.90 21.45 29.92
C SER A 73 1.88 22.84 29.25
N GLN A 74 0.85 23.15 28.46
CA GLN A 74 0.69 24.44 27.77
C GLN A 74 -0.22 25.43 28.50
N LEU A 75 -0.85 25.02 29.61
CA LEU A 75 -1.71 25.89 30.41
C LEU A 75 -0.92 26.54 31.56
N PRO A 76 -1.11 27.86 31.82
CA PRO A 76 -0.53 28.52 32.99
C PRO A 76 -0.98 27.85 34.29
N PRO A 77 -0.11 27.77 35.32
CA PRO A 77 -0.43 27.09 36.58
C PRO A 77 -1.68 27.63 37.26
N ASP A 78 -1.99 28.91 37.06
CA ASP A 78 -3.13 29.61 37.69
C ASP A 78 -4.51 29.13 37.17
N VAL A 79 -4.54 28.27 36.14
CA VAL A 79 -5.77 27.73 35.52
C VAL A 79 -5.98 26.23 35.84
N LEU A 80 -5.02 25.59 36.52
CA LEU A 80 -5.06 24.15 36.80
C LEU A 80 -5.76 23.86 38.14
N SER A 81 -6.56 22.80 38.20
CA SER A 81 -7.19 22.37 39.46
C SER A 81 -6.15 21.83 40.45
N PRO A 82 -6.44 21.86 41.76
CA PRO A 82 -5.52 21.37 42.79
C PRO A 82 -5.11 19.90 42.58
N GLU A 83 -6.01 19.05 42.07
CA GLU A 83 -5.69 17.64 41.80
C GLU A 83 -4.64 17.48 40.70
N VAL A 84 -4.67 18.33 39.67
CA VAL A 84 -3.71 18.28 38.56
C VAL A 84 -2.34 18.80 38.98
N MET A 85 -2.28 19.76 39.91
CA MET A 85 -1.02 20.22 40.50
C MET A 85 -0.35 19.12 41.34
N GLN A 86 -1.14 18.33 42.07
CA GLN A 86 -0.63 17.25 42.92
C GLN A 86 0.03 16.13 42.10
N LEU A 87 -0.59 15.75 40.97
CA LEU A 87 -0.05 14.75 40.04
C LEU A 87 1.27 15.19 39.38
N ARG A 88 1.49 16.50 39.20
CA ARG A 88 2.78 17.03 38.70
C ARG A 88 3.89 16.87 39.74
N GLN A 89 3.58 17.10 41.01
CA GLN A 89 4.56 16.97 42.10
C GLN A 89 4.94 15.50 42.38
N GLU A 90 3.99 14.57 42.22
CA GLU A 90 4.26 13.13 42.35
C GLU A 90 5.17 12.61 41.22
N GLN A 91 5.01 13.10 39.98
CA GLN A 91 5.85 12.68 38.84
C GLN A 91 7.31 13.15 38.92
N ASP A 92 7.59 14.29 39.55
CA ASP A 92 8.96 14.77 39.76
C ASP A 92 9.67 14.02 40.91
N GLY A 93 8.93 13.33 41.78
CA GLY A 93 9.45 12.53 42.91
C GLY A 93 9.87 11.09 42.56
N GLU A 94 9.31 10.49 41.50
CA GLU A 94 9.55 9.07 41.15
C GLU A 94 10.81 8.81 40.29
N ALA A 95 11.64 9.82 40.03
CA ALA A 95 12.80 9.71 39.13
C ALA A 95 14.05 8.99 39.72
N LEU A 96 13.92 8.25 40.83
CA LEU A 96 15.04 7.62 41.54
C LEU A 96 14.73 6.16 41.94
N ILE A 97 14.55 5.27 40.95
CA ILE A 97 14.72 3.82 41.15
C ILE A 97 15.49 3.25 39.96
N HIS A 98 16.70 2.75 40.25
CA HIS A 98 17.51 1.95 39.34
C HIS A 98 16.75 0.67 38.97
N GLN A 99 16.52 0.43 37.69
CA GLN A 99 16.14 -0.88 37.16
C GLN A 99 17.26 -1.36 36.25
N GLU A 100 17.94 -2.42 36.69
CA GLU A 100 18.76 -3.25 35.81
C GLU A 100 17.86 -3.89 34.73
N PRO A 101 18.40 -4.16 33.53
CA PRO A 101 17.61 -4.80 32.48
C PRO A 101 17.31 -6.26 32.86
N ASP A 102 16.03 -6.57 33.03
CA ASP A 102 15.52 -7.94 33.09
C ASP A 102 15.91 -8.67 31.79
N GLU A 103 16.87 -9.60 31.90
CA GLU A 103 17.11 -10.62 30.88
C GLU A 103 15.95 -11.62 30.89
N GLU A 104 14.86 -11.29 30.20
CA GLU A 104 13.89 -12.31 29.80
C GLU A 104 14.55 -13.19 28.73
N HIS A 105 15.00 -14.37 29.16
CA HIS A 105 15.34 -15.48 28.28
C HIS A 105 14.14 -15.79 27.39
N LEU A 106 14.25 -15.40 26.13
CA LEU A 106 13.49 -16.03 25.07
C LEU A 106 13.88 -17.51 25.12
N GLU A 107 12.93 -18.39 25.44
CA GLU A 107 13.06 -19.80 25.12
C GLU A 107 13.28 -19.88 23.60
N GLU A 108 14.56 -19.93 23.22
CA GLU A 108 14.97 -20.57 22.00
C GLU A 108 14.31 -21.95 22.03
N THR A 109 13.34 -22.15 21.17
CA THR A 109 13.14 -23.49 20.60
C THR A 109 14.46 -23.81 19.90
N LYS A 110 15.42 -24.36 20.65
CA LYS A 110 16.61 -24.98 20.10
C LYS A 110 16.08 -26.06 19.16
N ALA A 111 16.10 -25.78 17.87
CA ALA A 111 16.18 -26.84 16.89
C ALA A 111 17.34 -27.73 17.37
N PRO A 112 17.14 -29.06 17.46
CA PRO A 112 18.18 -29.95 17.95
C PRO A 112 19.43 -29.68 17.11
N SER A 113 20.55 -29.43 17.80
CA SER A 113 21.88 -29.43 17.21
C SER A 113 22.22 -30.86 16.82
N SER A 114 21.54 -31.36 15.80
CA SER A 114 21.97 -32.53 15.06
C SER A 114 23.10 -32.08 14.14
N GLN A 115 24.24 -32.73 14.31
CA GLN A 115 25.34 -32.73 13.34
C GLN A 115 24.75 -32.75 11.93
N GLU A 116 25.14 -31.78 11.09
CA GLU A 116 24.70 -31.69 9.70
C GLU A 116 25.30 -32.83 8.86
N GLU A 117 24.76 -34.03 9.04
CA GLU A 117 24.80 -35.06 8.01
C GLU A 117 23.53 -34.95 7.17
N GLY A 118 23.63 -34.25 6.04
CA GLY A 118 22.87 -34.56 4.84
C GLY A 118 21.36 -34.27 4.82
N GLN A 119 20.81 -33.40 5.68
CA GLN A 119 19.45 -32.89 5.48
C GLN A 119 19.43 -31.89 4.31
N ARG A 120 19.19 -32.38 3.09
CA ARG A 120 18.83 -31.52 1.96
C ARG A 120 17.52 -30.81 2.32
N SER A 121 17.61 -29.50 2.56
CA SER A 121 16.43 -28.64 2.61
C SER A 121 15.61 -28.84 1.33
N PRO A 122 14.26 -28.87 1.42
CA PRO A 122 13.43 -29.01 0.23
C PRO A 122 13.68 -27.82 -0.69
N THR A 123 14.34 -28.05 -1.83
CA THR A 123 14.60 -27.04 -2.85
C THR A 123 13.52 -27.12 -3.91
N LEU A 124 12.74 -26.05 -4.05
CA LEU A 124 11.83 -25.93 -5.19
C LEU A 124 12.63 -25.62 -6.47
N PRO A 125 12.25 -26.20 -7.62
CA PRO A 125 12.86 -25.83 -8.89
C PRO A 125 12.81 -24.32 -9.11
N GLY A 126 13.97 -23.69 -9.33
CA GLY A 126 14.07 -22.26 -9.60
C GLY A 126 14.18 -21.36 -8.35
N GLU A 127 14.31 -21.90 -7.14
CA GLU A 127 14.74 -21.11 -6.00
C GLU A 127 16.25 -20.83 -6.05
N SER A 128 16.61 -19.56 -6.22
CA SER A 128 17.99 -19.09 -6.13
C SER A 128 18.31 -18.59 -4.72
N VAL A 129 19.60 -18.68 -4.36
CA VAL A 129 20.16 -17.90 -3.26
C VAL A 129 20.06 -16.40 -3.55
N LEU A 130 20.12 -15.58 -2.51
CA LEU A 130 20.08 -14.13 -2.64
C LEU A 130 21.30 -13.62 -3.41
N THR A 131 21.05 -12.85 -4.46
CA THR A 131 22.09 -12.25 -5.29
C THR A 131 22.06 -10.72 -5.22
N PHE A 132 23.22 -10.09 -5.44
CA PHE A 132 23.30 -8.64 -5.53
C PHE A 132 22.42 -8.11 -6.68
N GLY A 133 21.73 -7.00 -6.43
CA GLY A 133 20.75 -6.41 -7.33
C GLY A 133 19.30 -6.74 -6.97
N GLU A 134 19.04 -7.83 -6.24
CA GLU A 134 17.69 -8.19 -5.77
C GLU A 134 17.12 -7.19 -4.77
N LEU A 135 15.80 -7.05 -4.76
CA LEU A 135 15.07 -6.35 -3.70
C LEU A 135 14.77 -7.30 -2.54
N LEU A 136 14.96 -6.79 -1.32
CA LEU A 136 14.69 -7.50 -0.08
C LEU A 136 13.86 -6.64 0.87
N MET A 137 13.08 -7.33 1.70
CA MET A 137 12.40 -6.81 2.86
C MET A 137 13.19 -7.16 4.10
N ALA A 138 13.43 -6.15 4.94
CA ALA A 138 13.89 -6.32 6.31
C ALA A 138 12.73 -6.04 7.26
N GLU A 139 12.45 -6.99 8.15
CA GLU A 139 11.35 -6.91 9.10
C GLU A 139 11.82 -7.21 10.52
N HIS A 140 11.39 -6.40 11.47
CA HIS A 140 11.54 -6.67 12.89
C HIS A 140 10.21 -6.37 13.58
N ARG A 141 9.68 -7.35 14.31
CA ARG A 141 8.44 -7.22 15.06
C ARG A 141 8.68 -7.62 16.51
N LYS A 142 8.53 -6.67 17.44
CA LYS A 142 8.59 -6.93 18.88
C LYS A 142 7.53 -6.08 19.59
N LYS A 143 6.58 -6.74 20.26
CA LYS A 143 5.47 -6.12 20.99
C LYS A 143 4.73 -5.09 20.10
N GLN A 144 4.90 -3.79 20.34
CA GLN A 144 4.27 -2.69 19.60
C GLN A 144 5.15 -2.09 18.50
N VAL A 145 6.41 -2.52 18.40
CA VAL A 145 7.35 -1.98 17.40
C VAL A 145 7.30 -2.86 16.16
N HIS A 146 6.98 -2.23 15.02
CA HIS A 146 7.11 -2.82 13.71
C HIS A 146 8.08 -2.00 12.87
N PHE A 147 9.23 -2.59 12.54
CA PHE A 147 10.16 -2.06 11.55
C PHE A 147 10.03 -2.87 10.28
N ARG A 148 9.80 -2.18 9.16
CA ARG A 148 9.67 -2.76 7.84
C ARG A 148 10.39 -1.85 6.85
N LYS A 149 11.33 -2.39 6.08
CA LYS A 149 12.09 -1.61 5.09
C LYS A 149 12.43 -2.43 3.87
N MET A 150 12.03 -1.93 2.71
CA MET A 150 12.48 -2.45 1.42
C MET A 150 13.81 -1.81 1.03
N PHE A 151 14.75 -2.61 0.54
CA PHE A 151 16.04 -2.13 0.03
C PHE A 151 16.53 -3.02 -1.12
N GLN A 152 17.52 -2.52 -1.85
CA GLN A 152 18.21 -3.31 -2.88
C GLN A 152 19.51 -3.87 -2.29
N LEU A 153 19.74 -5.16 -2.49
CA LEU A 153 20.97 -5.81 -2.08
C LEU A 153 22.11 -5.34 -2.98
N GLN A 154 23.21 -4.89 -2.40
CA GLN A 154 24.33 -4.27 -3.11
C GLN A 154 25.64 -4.68 -2.45
N SER A 155 26.69 -4.92 -3.25
CA SER A 155 28.02 -5.27 -2.76
C SER A 155 28.58 -4.14 -1.90
N GLU A 156 29.24 -4.48 -0.79
CA GLU A 156 29.86 -3.53 0.16
C GLU A 156 28.90 -2.52 0.84
N ALA A 157 27.59 -2.63 0.59
CA ALA A 157 26.60 -1.78 1.22
C ALA A 157 26.13 -2.34 2.58
N ARG A 158 25.43 -1.50 3.36
CA ARG A 158 24.94 -1.84 4.69
C ARG A 158 23.49 -1.37 4.87
N LEU A 159 22.65 -2.22 5.43
CA LEU A 159 21.33 -1.84 5.88
C LEU A 159 21.47 -1.10 7.22
N GLN A 160 21.19 0.19 7.20
CA GLN A 160 21.11 1.01 8.42
C GLN A 160 19.68 1.07 8.94
N SER A 161 19.53 0.83 10.25
CA SER A 161 18.28 0.96 11.00
C SER A 161 18.57 1.51 12.40
N SER A 162 17.53 1.98 13.10
CA SER A 162 17.62 2.35 14.52
C SER A 162 17.94 1.16 15.45
N TRP A 163 17.80 -0.06 14.94
CA TRP A 163 18.00 -1.32 15.67
C TRP A 163 19.38 -1.95 15.40
N GLY A 164 20.24 -1.22 14.70
CA GLY A 164 21.59 -1.64 14.33
C GLY A 164 21.78 -1.75 12.82
N VAL A 165 22.93 -2.32 12.46
CA VAL A 165 23.45 -2.40 11.09
C VAL A 165 23.62 -3.86 10.70
N ILE A 166 23.26 -4.18 9.44
CA ILE A 166 23.51 -5.48 8.80
C ILE A 166 24.28 -5.23 7.49
N PRO A 167 25.50 -5.78 7.33
CA PRO A 167 26.21 -5.77 6.06
C PRO A 167 25.48 -6.58 4.99
N HIS A 168 25.37 -6.07 3.77
CA HIS A 168 24.70 -6.77 2.67
C HIS A 168 25.45 -8.05 2.26
N ASN A 169 26.78 -8.07 2.41
CA ASN A 169 27.59 -9.24 2.09
C ASN A 169 27.23 -10.47 2.95
N GLU A 170 26.64 -10.28 4.13
CA GLU A 170 26.16 -11.39 4.99
C GLU A 170 24.81 -11.98 4.51
N LEU A 171 24.12 -11.29 3.59
CA LEU A 171 22.86 -11.75 3.01
C LEU A 171 23.08 -12.48 1.69
N ALA A 172 24.00 -11.99 0.86
CA ALA A 172 24.29 -12.58 -0.45
C ALA A 172 24.80 -14.04 -0.31
N GLY A 173 24.40 -14.90 -1.24
CA GLY A 173 24.79 -16.32 -1.25
C GLY A 173 23.98 -17.22 -0.31
N HIS A 174 23.04 -16.66 0.46
CA HIS A 174 22.18 -17.42 1.36
C HIS A 174 20.73 -17.48 0.87
N PRO A 175 19.91 -18.44 1.33
CA PRO A 175 18.48 -18.47 1.05
C PRO A 175 17.73 -17.27 1.64
N ALA A 176 16.61 -16.90 1.01
CA ALA A 176 15.66 -15.94 1.58
C ALA A 176 14.89 -16.56 2.78
N GLY A 177 14.29 -15.72 3.62
CA GLY A 177 13.49 -16.16 4.75
C GLY A 177 14.30 -16.49 6.00
N ARG A 178 15.34 -15.70 6.30
CA ARG A 178 16.25 -15.94 7.43
C ARG A 178 16.30 -14.76 8.40
N PHE A 179 16.67 -15.06 9.64
CA PHE A 179 17.03 -14.04 10.62
C PHE A 179 18.54 -13.78 10.62
N LEU A 180 18.92 -12.51 10.74
CA LEU A 180 20.29 -12.09 11.10
C LEU A 180 20.24 -11.15 12.29
N LYS A 181 21.19 -11.30 13.21
CA LYS A 181 21.33 -10.40 14.36
C LYS A 181 22.11 -9.16 13.92
N THR A 182 21.62 -7.97 14.27
CA THR A 182 22.39 -6.74 14.08
C THR A 182 23.62 -6.71 14.97
N ASN A 183 24.51 -5.74 14.75
CA ASN A 183 25.61 -5.43 15.66
C ASN A 183 25.16 -5.11 17.12
N LEU A 184 23.87 -4.85 17.35
CA LEU A 184 23.26 -4.66 18.67
C LEU A 184 22.56 -5.92 19.20
N GLY A 185 22.71 -7.07 18.53
CA GLY A 185 22.08 -8.34 18.90
C GLY A 185 20.60 -8.47 18.52
N VAL A 186 20.02 -7.47 17.84
CA VAL A 186 18.58 -7.47 17.49
C VAL A 186 18.34 -8.35 16.25
N PRO A 187 17.45 -9.35 16.30
CA PRO A 187 17.16 -10.20 15.14
C PRO A 187 16.28 -9.46 14.12
N ILE A 188 16.69 -9.43 12.85
CA ILE A 188 15.92 -8.91 11.72
C ILE A 188 15.67 -10.06 10.75
N PHE A 189 14.41 -10.21 10.33
CA PHE A 189 13.96 -11.15 9.32
C PHE A 189 14.15 -10.57 7.92
N PHE A 190 14.73 -11.37 7.02
CA PHE A 190 14.96 -10.98 5.62
C PHE A 190 14.25 -11.92 4.67
N HIS A 191 13.42 -11.38 3.79
CA HIS A 191 12.73 -12.13 2.75
C HIS A 191 12.60 -11.33 1.45
N ARG A 192 12.23 -12.01 0.36
CA ARG A 192 11.91 -11.34 -0.91
C ARG A 192 10.53 -10.66 -0.79
N PRO A 193 10.38 -9.42 -1.28
CA PRO A 193 9.09 -8.74 -1.25
C PRO A 193 8.09 -9.46 -2.16
N SER A 194 6.87 -9.64 -1.67
CA SER A 194 5.71 -9.86 -2.51
C SER A 194 5.44 -8.64 -3.39
N LEU A 195 4.53 -8.74 -4.37
CA LEU A 195 4.17 -7.56 -5.16
C LEU A 195 3.39 -6.54 -4.33
N GLU A 196 2.59 -7.00 -3.37
CA GLU A 196 1.95 -6.13 -2.39
C GLU A 196 3.00 -5.35 -1.59
N ASP A 197 4.03 -6.03 -1.08
CA ASP A 197 5.12 -5.37 -0.36
C ASP A 197 5.82 -4.35 -1.23
N TYR A 198 6.08 -4.71 -2.49
CA TYR A 198 6.74 -3.83 -3.44
C TYR A 198 5.93 -2.57 -3.71
N VAL A 199 4.65 -2.70 -4.04
CA VAL A 199 3.76 -1.57 -4.36
C VAL A 199 3.59 -0.63 -3.16
N LEU A 200 3.55 -1.17 -1.93
CA LEU A 200 3.46 -0.36 -0.72
C LEU A 200 4.77 0.38 -0.37
N ASN A 201 5.92 -0.15 -0.78
CA ASN A 201 7.25 0.38 -0.41
C ASN A 201 8.02 1.04 -1.57
N MET A 202 7.53 0.96 -2.81
CA MET A 202 8.17 1.58 -3.96
C MET A 202 8.11 3.11 -3.87
N LYS A 203 8.96 3.78 -4.66
CA LYS A 203 8.90 5.24 -4.76
C LYS A 203 7.57 5.61 -5.41
N ARG A 204 6.87 6.60 -4.86
CA ARG A 204 5.57 7.06 -5.37
C ARG A 204 5.63 8.51 -5.81
N GLY A 205 4.93 8.84 -6.88
CA GLY A 205 4.61 10.22 -7.25
C GLY A 205 3.21 10.55 -6.73
N PRO A 206 2.16 10.03 -7.38
CA PRO A 206 0.79 10.12 -6.88
C PRO A 206 0.42 9.01 -5.89
N VAL A 207 -0.79 9.13 -5.33
CA VAL A 207 -1.46 8.06 -4.57
C VAL A 207 -1.63 6.84 -5.47
N ILE A 208 -1.62 5.65 -4.88
CA ILE A 208 -1.74 4.37 -5.58
C ILE A 208 -3.10 3.73 -5.31
N VAL A 209 -3.57 2.90 -6.24
CA VAL A 209 -4.56 1.86 -5.94
C VAL A 209 -3.89 0.84 -5.01
N TYR A 210 -4.46 0.66 -3.82
CA TYR A 210 -3.89 -0.25 -2.81
C TYR A 210 -4.13 -1.72 -3.21
N PRO A 211 -3.30 -2.67 -2.74
CA PRO A 211 -3.40 -4.08 -3.12
C PRO A 211 -4.78 -4.70 -2.92
N LYS A 212 -5.48 -4.40 -1.81
CA LYS A 212 -6.85 -4.88 -1.56
C LYS A 212 -7.85 -4.45 -2.64
N ASP A 213 -7.67 -3.23 -3.13
CA ASP A 213 -8.53 -2.56 -4.10
C ASP A 213 -8.19 -3.05 -5.51
N ALA A 214 -6.89 -3.16 -5.82
CA ALA A 214 -6.41 -3.74 -7.07
C ALA A 214 -6.86 -5.20 -7.23
N ALA A 215 -6.79 -6.01 -6.16
CA ALA A 215 -7.25 -7.39 -6.19
C ALA A 215 -8.75 -7.50 -6.47
N ALA A 216 -9.57 -6.65 -5.84
CA ALA A 216 -11.00 -6.61 -6.10
C ALA A 216 -11.31 -6.14 -7.53
N MET A 217 -10.63 -5.11 -8.03
CA MET A 217 -10.77 -4.63 -9.41
C MET A 217 -10.42 -5.71 -10.42
N LEU A 218 -9.29 -6.40 -10.28
CA LEU A 218 -8.88 -7.49 -11.15
C LEU A 218 -9.94 -8.60 -11.23
N LEU A 219 -10.50 -8.98 -10.08
CA LEU A 219 -11.56 -10.00 -10.02
C LEU A 219 -12.84 -9.52 -10.71
N MET A 220 -13.24 -8.26 -10.51
CA MET A 220 -14.43 -7.69 -11.15
C MET A 220 -14.25 -7.50 -12.66
N MET A 221 -13.04 -7.20 -13.11
CA MET A 221 -12.68 -7.06 -14.52
C MET A 221 -12.52 -8.41 -15.24
N ASP A 222 -12.52 -9.52 -14.49
CA ASP A 222 -12.30 -10.89 -15.00
C ASP A 222 -11.00 -11.01 -15.83
N VAL A 223 -9.92 -10.36 -15.37
CA VAL A 223 -8.64 -10.35 -16.11
C VAL A 223 -7.95 -11.71 -16.02
N MET A 224 -7.66 -12.31 -17.17
CA MET A 224 -7.00 -13.61 -17.28
C MET A 224 -5.73 -13.56 -18.13
N GLU A 225 -4.94 -14.64 -18.08
CA GLU A 225 -3.75 -14.81 -18.93
C GLU A 225 -4.13 -14.73 -20.41
N GLY A 226 -3.44 -13.88 -21.17
CA GLY A 226 -3.72 -13.65 -22.58
C GLY A 226 -4.54 -12.40 -22.89
N ASP A 227 -5.14 -11.77 -21.87
CA ASP A 227 -5.98 -10.60 -22.09
C ASP A 227 -5.17 -9.37 -22.51
N CYS A 228 -5.82 -8.53 -23.32
CA CYS A 228 -5.39 -7.16 -23.61
C CYS A 228 -6.20 -6.19 -22.75
N VAL A 229 -5.53 -5.44 -21.86
CA VAL A 229 -6.17 -4.51 -20.92
C VAL A 229 -5.71 -3.08 -21.18
N LEU A 230 -6.65 -2.14 -21.13
CA LEU A 230 -6.34 -0.70 -21.14
C LEU A 230 -6.34 -0.18 -19.71
N GLU A 231 -5.27 0.49 -19.32
CA GLU A 231 -5.18 1.26 -18.08
C GLU A 231 -5.01 2.74 -18.42
N SER A 232 -5.68 3.63 -17.68
CA SER A 232 -5.36 5.05 -17.70
C SER A 232 -5.30 5.63 -16.30
N GLY A 233 -4.26 6.44 -16.07
CA GLY A 233 -3.81 6.83 -14.73
C GLY A 233 -2.71 5.91 -14.22
N SER A 234 -1.64 5.68 -15.02
CA SER A 234 -0.52 4.81 -14.62
C SER A 234 0.03 5.20 -13.25
N GLY A 235 0.10 6.49 -12.95
CA GLY A 235 0.48 7.02 -11.66
C GLY A 235 1.88 6.60 -11.22
N SER A 236 1.97 5.72 -10.21
CA SER A 236 3.25 5.13 -9.79
C SER A 236 3.52 3.72 -10.34
N GLY A 237 2.63 3.20 -11.20
CA GLY A 237 2.72 1.85 -11.80
C GLY A 237 2.20 0.73 -10.90
N ALA A 238 1.43 1.05 -9.86
CA ALA A 238 0.93 0.06 -8.90
C ALA A 238 -0.06 -0.91 -9.56
N MET A 239 -1.15 -0.38 -10.14
CA MET A 239 -2.16 -1.17 -10.82
C MET A 239 -1.58 -1.83 -12.08
N ALA A 240 -0.78 -1.11 -12.88
CA ALA A 240 -0.01 -1.65 -14.00
C ALA A 240 0.72 -2.96 -13.68
N LEU A 241 1.40 -3.06 -12.52
CA LEU A 241 2.10 -4.27 -12.10
C LEU A 241 1.15 -5.43 -11.75
N PHE A 242 -0.01 -5.14 -11.15
CA PHE A 242 -1.03 -6.14 -10.87
C PHE A 242 -1.69 -6.66 -12.16
N LEU A 243 -2.01 -5.75 -13.10
CA LEU A 243 -2.50 -6.10 -14.44
C LEU A 243 -1.48 -6.93 -15.21
N SER A 244 -0.21 -6.50 -15.22
CA SER A 244 0.91 -7.21 -15.83
C SER A 244 1.02 -8.66 -15.33
N ARG A 245 0.81 -8.89 -14.02
CA ARG A 245 0.76 -10.25 -13.48
C ARG A 245 -0.42 -11.05 -14.00
N ALA A 246 -1.60 -10.44 -14.04
CA ALA A 246 -2.85 -11.12 -14.35
C ALA A 246 -2.92 -11.53 -15.83
N VAL A 247 -2.53 -10.64 -16.75
CA VAL A 247 -2.51 -10.93 -18.19
C VAL A 247 -1.35 -11.85 -18.60
N GLY A 248 -0.31 -11.88 -17.76
CA GLY A 248 0.87 -12.71 -17.88
C GLY A 248 1.59 -12.67 -19.22
N SER A 249 2.23 -13.76 -19.60
CA SER A 249 3.17 -13.81 -20.73
C SER A 249 2.52 -13.67 -22.11
N LYS A 250 1.25 -14.05 -22.25
CA LYS A 250 0.51 -14.04 -23.52
C LYS A 250 -0.34 -12.79 -23.72
N GLY A 251 -0.62 -12.05 -22.65
CA GLY A 251 -1.44 -10.85 -22.67
C GLY A 251 -0.63 -9.57 -22.71
N SER A 252 -1.32 -8.43 -22.67
CA SER A 252 -0.70 -7.11 -22.71
C SER A 252 -1.52 -6.06 -21.97
N VAL A 253 -0.83 -5.04 -21.45
CA VAL A 253 -1.43 -3.87 -20.81
C VAL A 253 -0.97 -2.63 -21.57
N LEU A 254 -1.90 -1.84 -22.10
CA LEU A 254 -1.61 -0.50 -22.58
C LEU A 254 -1.90 0.49 -21.45
N SER A 255 -0.88 1.18 -20.94
CA SER A 255 -1.00 2.08 -19.79
C SER A 255 -0.76 3.52 -20.22
N LEU A 256 -1.79 4.36 -20.11
CA LEU A 256 -1.75 5.77 -20.51
C LEU A 256 -1.64 6.70 -19.30
N GLU A 257 -0.68 7.62 -19.36
CA GLU A 257 -0.48 8.65 -18.34
C GLU A 257 -0.26 10.01 -18.99
N LEU A 258 -0.98 11.03 -18.52
CA LEU A 258 -0.87 12.38 -19.06
C LEU A 258 0.41 13.07 -18.59
N ARG A 259 0.80 12.81 -17.34
CA ARG A 259 1.91 13.49 -16.67
C ARG A 259 3.22 12.76 -16.88
N GLU A 260 4.16 13.41 -17.56
CA GLU A 260 5.46 12.83 -17.87
C GLU A 260 6.26 12.38 -16.62
N ASP A 261 6.18 13.12 -15.51
CA ASP A 261 6.86 12.76 -14.26
C ASP A 261 6.29 11.48 -13.63
N HIS A 262 4.96 11.30 -13.70
CA HIS A 262 4.28 10.08 -13.26
C HIS A 262 4.60 8.91 -14.20
N HIS A 263 4.54 9.13 -15.51
CA HIS A 263 4.91 8.12 -16.50
C HIS A 263 6.33 7.59 -16.26
N ARG A 264 7.33 8.48 -16.13
CA ARG A 264 8.72 8.10 -15.82
C ARG A 264 8.82 7.32 -14.51
N ARG A 265 8.02 7.67 -13.49
CA ARG A 265 7.97 6.95 -12.22
C ARG A 265 7.41 5.54 -12.39
N ALA A 266 6.31 5.38 -13.13
CA ALA A 266 5.68 4.10 -13.39
C ALA A 266 6.62 3.15 -14.15
N VAL A 267 7.24 3.63 -15.24
CA VAL A 267 8.24 2.87 -16.02
C VAL A 267 9.39 2.41 -15.13
N LEU A 268 10.00 3.32 -14.36
CA LEU A 268 11.13 2.97 -13.48
C LEU A 268 10.74 1.95 -12.39
N ASN A 269 9.54 2.07 -11.84
CA ASN A 269 9.05 1.10 -10.85
C ASN A 269 8.77 -0.26 -11.50
N TYR A 270 8.24 -0.29 -12.72
CA TYR A 270 8.02 -1.52 -13.49
C TYR A 270 9.35 -2.22 -13.79
N GLU A 271 10.30 -1.51 -14.39
CA GLU A 271 11.65 -2.02 -14.71
C GLU A 271 12.38 -2.54 -13.47
N ARG A 272 12.28 -1.82 -12.35
CA ARG A 272 12.91 -2.22 -11.09
C ARG A 272 12.32 -3.52 -10.52
N TRP A 273 11.01 -3.71 -10.62
CA TRP A 273 10.38 -4.97 -10.26
C TRP A 273 10.85 -6.10 -11.18
N ARG A 274 10.82 -5.88 -12.51
CA ARG A 274 11.27 -6.87 -13.51
C ARG A 274 12.72 -7.30 -13.30
N THR A 275 13.62 -6.33 -13.14
CA THR A 275 15.04 -6.58 -12.89
C THR A 275 15.23 -7.40 -11.62
N SER A 276 14.55 -7.01 -10.53
CA SER A 276 14.62 -7.78 -9.30
C SER A 276 14.00 -9.17 -9.45
N TRP A 277 12.96 -9.35 -10.26
CA TRP A 277 12.29 -10.64 -10.45
C TRP A 277 13.15 -11.63 -11.25
N ALA A 278 13.79 -11.16 -12.31
CA ALA A 278 14.67 -11.96 -13.16
C ALA A 278 15.78 -12.67 -12.35
N LEU A 279 16.33 -11.98 -11.34
CA LEU A 279 17.34 -12.53 -10.42
C LEU A 279 16.79 -13.62 -9.48
N ARG A 280 15.47 -13.66 -9.21
CA ARG A 280 14.85 -14.57 -8.24
C ARG A 280 14.52 -15.95 -8.80
N ARG A 281 14.11 -16.04 -10.07
CA ARG A 281 13.29 -17.18 -10.58
C ARG A 281 13.83 -17.88 -11.83
N GLY A 282 15.01 -17.52 -12.34
CA GLY A 282 15.56 -18.10 -13.58
C GLY A 282 14.71 -17.85 -14.84
N HIS A 283 13.60 -17.11 -14.70
CA HIS A 283 12.69 -16.69 -15.75
C HIS A 283 12.37 -15.22 -15.51
N GLU A 284 12.33 -14.44 -16.59
CA GLU A 284 12.05 -13.02 -16.51
C GLU A 284 10.57 -12.75 -16.24
N TRP A 285 10.29 -11.58 -15.66
CA TRP A 285 8.93 -11.07 -15.59
C TRP A 285 8.50 -10.63 -17.01
N PRO A 286 7.29 -11.01 -17.47
CA PRO A 286 6.81 -10.66 -18.81
C PRO A 286 6.94 -9.16 -19.11
N ASP A 287 7.50 -8.82 -20.28
CA ASP A 287 7.53 -7.44 -20.76
C ASP A 287 6.24 -7.08 -21.47
N ASN A 288 5.17 -6.96 -20.71
CA ASN A 288 3.81 -6.93 -21.22
C ASN A 288 3.07 -5.63 -20.89
N VAL A 289 3.77 -4.58 -20.45
CA VAL A 289 3.16 -3.26 -20.20
C VAL A 289 3.78 -2.22 -21.13
N ASP A 290 2.94 -1.64 -21.98
CA ASP A 290 3.30 -0.57 -22.90
C ASP A 290 2.85 0.78 -22.29
N PHE A 291 3.81 1.55 -21.77
CA PHE A 291 3.54 2.86 -21.17
C PHE A 291 3.61 3.97 -22.21
N HIS A 292 2.56 4.79 -22.31
CA HIS A 292 2.52 5.95 -23.21
C HIS A 292 2.18 7.24 -22.47
N ILE A 293 2.88 8.31 -22.83
CA ILE A 293 2.53 9.67 -22.40
C ILE A 293 1.42 10.18 -23.32
N SER A 294 0.17 10.17 -22.85
CA SER A 294 -0.98 10.56 -23.66
C SER A 294 -2.18 10.97 -22.81
N ASP A 295 -2.98 11.90 -23.32
CA ASP A 295 -4.31 12.18 -22.79
C ASP A 295 -5.31 11.20 -23.41
N LEU A 296 -5.88 10.31 -22.59
CA LEU A 296 -6.88 9.36 -23.03
C LEU A 296 -8.10 10.04 -23.68
N CYS A 297 -8.44 11.28 -23.31
CA CYS A 297 -9.53 12.03 -23.95
C CYS A 297 -9.31 12.18 -25.47
N SER A 298 -8.05 12.27 -25.90
CA SER A 298 -7.65 12.51 -27.30
C SER A 298 -6.92 11.33 -27.95
N ALA A 299 -6.86 10.18 -27.28
CA ALA A 299 -6.05 9.03 -27.68
C ALA A 299 -6.69 8.15 -28.77
N SER A 300 -7.79 8.56 -29.44
CA SER A 300 -8.48 7.72 -30.43
C SER A 300 -7.56 7.18 -31.53
N ALA A 301 -6.57 7.97 -31.98
CA ALA A 301 -5.59 7.54 -32.97
C ALA A 301 -4.62 6.47 -32.42
N LEU A 302 -4.24 6.58 -31.14
CA LEU A 302 -3.38 5.61 -30.46
C LEU A 302 -4.12 4.27 -30.22
N LEU A 303 -5.42 4.35 -29.94
CA LEU A 303 -6.28 3.17 -29.73
C LEU A 303 -6.76 2.54 -31.04
N ALA A 304 -6.62 3.23 -32.18
CA ALA A 304 -7.09 2.76 -33.47
C ALA A 304 -6.57 1.35 -33.81
N GLY A 305 -7.49 0.44 -34.16
CA GLY A 305 -7.17 -0.96 -34.47
C GLY A 305 -6.88 -1.85 -33.27
N ARG A 306 -6.94 -1.32 -32.03
CA ARG A 306 -6.80 -2.09 -30.80
C ARG A 306 -8.17 -2.42 -30.21
N GLY A 307 -8.29 -3.63 -29.65
CA GLY A 307 -9.42 -4.08 -28.85
C GLY A 307 -8.95 -4.49 -27.46
N PHE A 308 -9.78 -4.25 -26.45
CA PHE A 308 -9.49 -4.54 -25.05
C PHE A 308 -10.57 -5.43 -24.44
N HIS A 309 -10.15 -6.40 -23.64
CA HIS A 309 -11.03 -7.31 -22.91
C HIS A 309 -11.64 -6.59 -21.70
N SER A 310 -10.83 -5.76 -21.05
CA SER A 310 -11.24 -4.93 -19.93
C SER A 310 -10.48 -3.60 -19.89
N VAL A 311 -10.99 -2.67 -19.09
CA VAL A 311 -10.41 -1.33 -18.89
C VAL A 311 -10.36 -1.00 -17.41
N ALA A 312 -9.23 -0.48 -16.93
CA ALA A 312 -9.07 0.09 -15.60
C ALA A 312 -8.84 1.61 -15.70
N LEU A 313 -9.67 2.41 -15.03
CA LEU A 313 -9.56 3.86 -15.00
C LEU A 313 -9.33 4.37 -13.57
N ASP A 314 -8.21 5.06 -13.35
CA ASP A 314 -7.92 5.82 -12.13
C ASP A 314 -7.67 7.28 -12.50
N LEU A 315 -8.77 8.00 -12.75
CA LEU A 315 -8.77 9.37 -13.28
C LEU A 315 -9.66 10.27 -12.42
N ILE A 316 -9.37 11.57 -12.42
CA ILE A 316 -10.20 12.56 -11.72
C ILE A 316 -11.60 12.65 -12.35
N ASN A 317 -11.66 12.66 -13.69
CA ASN A 317 -12.89 12.84 -14.48
C ASN A 317 -13.07 11.70 -15.49
N PRO A 318 -13.38 10.47 -15.04
CA PRO A 318 -13.45 9.31 -15.94
C PRO A 318 -14.60 9.38 -16.94
N HIS A 319 -15.68 10.12 -16.65
CA HIS A 319 -16.82 10.27 -17.57
C HIS A 319 -16.44 10.92 -18.91
N LEU A 320 -15.37 11.72 -18.94
CA LEU A 320 -14.92 12.41 -20.16
C LEU A 320 -14.22 11.47 -21.16
N VAL A 321 -13.68 10.34 -20.69
CA VAL A 321 -12.90 9.42 -21.54
C VAL A 321 -13.71 8.26 -22.09
N LEU A 322 -14.88 7.98 -21.52
CA LEU A 322 -15.65 6.77 -21.85
C LEU A 322 -16.07 6.71 -23.32
N ALA A 323 -16.45 7.85 -23.91
CA ALA A 323 -16.80 7.90 -25.34
C ALA A 323 -15.62 7.53 -26.25
N THR A 324 -14.39 7.84 -25.83
CA THR A 324 -13.15 7.49 -26.56
C THR A 324 -12.79 6.03 -26.37
N VAL A 325 -13.00 5.47 -25.18
CA VAL A 325 -12.63 4.08 -24.84
C VAL A 325 -13.62 3.06 -25.40
N LEU A 326 -14.92 3.36 -25.33
CA LEU A 326 -15.99 2.39 -25.58
C LEU A 326 -15.92 1.68 -26.95
N PRO A 327 -15.55 2.35 -28.06
CA PRO A 327 -15.40 1.69 -29.36
C PRO A 327 -14.32 0.60 -29.39
N HIS A 328 -13.39 0.62 -28.43
CA HIS A 328 -12.26 -0.32 -28.32
C HIS A 328 -12.48 -1.40 -27.26
N LEU A 329 -13.52 -1.28 -26.43
CA LEU A 329 -13.87 -2.30 -25.44
C LEU A 329 -14.71 -3.38 -26.11
N HIS A 330 -14.31 -4.65 -25.94
CA HIS A 330 -15.10 -5.78 -26.44
C HIS A 330 -16.54 -5.72 -25.91
N PRO A 331 -17.56 -6.09 -26.73
CA PRO A 331 -18.94 -6.20 -26.26
C PRO A 331 -19.02 -7.13 -25.05
N GLY A 332 -19.71 -6.70 -23.99
CA GLY A 332 -19.75 -7.41 -22.71
C GLY A 332 -18.54 -7.17 -21.80
N GLY A 333 -17.46 -6.58 -22.32
CA GLY A 333 -16.25 -6.25 -21.57
C GLY A 333 -16.51 -5.27 -20.43
N VAL A 334 -15.64 -5.34 -19.43
CA VAL A 334 -15.77 -4.60 -18.18
C VAL A 334 -14.86 -3.38 -18.17
N CYS A 335 -15.42 -2.21 -17.85
CA CYS A 335 -14.68 -1.03 -17.46
C CYS A 335 -14.80 -0.85 -15.93
N ALA A 336 -13.71 -1.05 -15.21
CA ALA A 336 -13.62 -0.78 -13.78
C ALA A 336 -13.05 0.62 -13.54
N VAL A 337 -13.75 1.41 -12.74
CA VAL A 337 -13.35 2.80 -12.42
C VAL A 337 -13.07 2.94 -10.94
N TYR A 338 -11.90 3.46 -10.60
CA TYR A 338 -11.46 3.75 -9.24
C TYR A 338 -11.81 5.20 -8.87
N LEU A 339 -12.63 5.40 -7.85
CA LEU A 339 -13.05 6.73 -7.40
C LEU A 339 -12.92 6.90 -5.89
N ALA A 340 -12.30 8.00 -5.48
CA ALA A 340 -12.08 8.32 -4.07
C ALA A 340 -13.34 8.88 -3.39
N ASN A 341 -14.23 9.56 -4.14
CA ASN A 341 -15.39 10.24 -3.58
C ASN A 341 -16.69 9.79 -4.22
N VAL A 342 -17.74 9.66 -3.40
CA VAL A 342 -19.10 9.35 -3.88
C VAL A 342 -19.64 10.42 -4.85
N THR A 343 -19.21 11.68 -4.71
CA THR A 343 -19.59 12.74 -5.65
C THR A 343 -19.06 12.48 -7.05
N GLN A 344 -17.85 11.94 -7.19
CA GLN A 344 -17.32 11.55 -8.49
C GLN A 344 -18.09 10.37 -9.10
N VAL A 345 -18.63 9.48 -8.26
CA VAL A 345 -19.52 8.40 -8.73
C VAL A 345 -20.82 8.99 -9.27
N ILE A 346 -21.40 9.97 -8.59
CA ILE A 346 -22.59 10.69 -9.06
C ILE A 346 -22.30 11.36 -10.41
N ASP A 347 -21.19 12.10 -10.53
CA ASP A 347 -20.78 12.76 -11.78
C ASP A 347 -20.57 11.76 -12.91
N LEU A 348 -20.01 10.58 -12.60
CA LEU A 348 -19.82 9.50 -13.56
C LEU A 348 -21.15 8.96 -14.09
N LEU A 349 -22.09 8.64 -13.20
CA LEU A 349 -23.41 8.14 -13.57
C LEU A 349 -24.21 9.19 -14.35
N GLU A 350 -24.13 10.46 -13.96
CA GLU A 350 -24.79 11.55 -14.68
C GLU A 350 -24.16 11.78 -16.06
N GLY A 351 -22.83 11.69 -16.17
CA GLY A 351 -22.12 11.75 -17.45
C GLY A 351 -22.53 10.63 -18.40
N LEU A 352 -22.64 9.38 -17.90
CA LEU A 352 -23.17 8.24 -18.66
C LEU A 352 -24.58 8.50 -19.19
N ARG A 353 -25.46 9.03 -18.34
CA ARG A 353 -26.86 9.34 -18.68
C ARG A 353 -26.94 10.44 -19.73
N CYS A 354 -26.17 11.53 -19.57
CA CYS A 354 -26.17 12.66 -20.49
C CYS A 354 -25.58 12.31 -21.85
N ALA A 355 -24.52 11.49 -21.88
CA ALA A 355 -23.89 11.05 -23.12
C ALA A 355 -24.63 9.88 -23.79
N ALA A 356 -25.69 9.34 -23.16
CA ALA A 356 -26.47 8.21 -23.63
C ALA A 356 -25.59 7.01 -24.07
N LEU A 357 -24.49 6.77 -23.35
CA LEU A 357 -23.56 5.69 -23.67
C LEU A 357 -24.23 4.33 -23.37
N PRO A 358 -24.02 3.30 -24.22
CA PRO A 358 -24.60 1.96 -24.04
C PRO A 358 -23.84 1.16 -22.96
N LEU A 359 -23.75 1.75 -21.78
CA LEU A 359 -23.00 1.30 -20.64
C LEU A 359 -23.97 1.02 -19.49
N LEU A 360 -23.84 -0.13 -18.83
CA LEU A 360 -24.63 -0.49 -17.66
C LEU A 360 -23.76 -0.46 -16.41
N CYS A 361 -24.07 0.42 -15.45
CA CYS A 361 -23.56 0.32 -14.09
C CYS A 361 -24.11 -0.96 -13.44
N GLU A 362 -23.24 -1.95 -13.20
CA GLU A 362 -23.63 -3.20 -12.53
C GLU A 362 -23.60 -3.05 -11.01
N ARG A 363 -22.47 -2.56 -10.47
CA ARG A 363 -22.21 -2.52 -9.04
C ARG A 363 -21.35 -1.33 -8.66
N ILE A 364 -21.57 -0.86 -7.43
CA ILE A 364 -20.72 0.11 -6.73
C ILE A 364 -20.27 -0.55 -5.43
N VAL A 365 -18.96 -0.73 -5.25
CA VAL A 365 -18.40 -1.55 -4.15
C VAL A 365 -17.37 -0.78 -3.34
N GLU A 366 -17.34 -1.00 -2.02
CA GLU A 366 -16.23 -0.64 -1.14
C GLU A 366 -15.66 -1.91 -0.48
N VAL A 367 -14.33 -2.00 -0.32
CA VAL A 367 -13.66 -3.19 0.21
C VAL A 367 -12.95 -2.88 1.54
N PRO A 368 -13.59 -3.08 2.71
CA PRO A 368 -12.93 -2.89 3.99
C PRO A 368 -12.01 -4.07 4.33
N VAL A 369 -10.81 -3.78 4.85
CA VAL A 369 -9.89 -4.77 5.43
C VAL A 369 -9.65 -4.39 6.88
N ARG A 370 -9.73 -5.38 7.78
CA ARG A 370 -9.57 -5.17 9.22
C ARG A 370 -8.56 -6.16 9.79
N ASP A 371 -7.47 -5.63 10.33
CA ASP A 371 -6.45 -6.44 10.97
C ASP A 371 -6.89 -6.87 12.36
N TRP A 372 -6.54 -8.09 12.75
CA TRP A 372 -6.83 -8.64 14.07
C TRP A 372 -5.55 -8.97 14.81
N VAL A 373 -5.56 -8.71 16.12
CA VAL A 373 -4.57 -9.23 17.06
C VAL A 373 -5.15 -10.45 17.73
N VAL A 374 -4.44 -11.56 17.59
CA VAL A 374 -4.72 -12.81 18.30
C VAL A 374 -3.52 -13.12 19.18
N ALA A 375 -3.72 -13.15 20.49
CA ALA A 375 -2.67 -13.39 21.47
C ALA A 375 -3.19 -14.24 22.63
N PRO A 376 -2.33 -15.00 23.33
CA PRO A 376 -2.72 -15.68 24.55
C PRO A 376 -3.29 -14.68 25.56
N ALA A 377 -4.29 -15.09 26.34
CA ALA A 377 -4.82 -14.24 27.40
C ALA A 377 -3.74 -14.00 28.47
N LEU A 378 -3.75 -12.79 29.02
CA LEU A 378 -2.98 -12.45 30.20
C LEU A 378 -3.73 -12.94 31.44
N GLN A 379 -3.03 -13.68 32.29
CA GLN A 379 -3.50 -13.99 33.63
C GLN A 379 -3.42 -12.76 34.53
N LYS A 380 -4.09 -12.79 35.69
CA LYS A 380 -4.13 -11.65 36.63
C LYS A 380 -2.75 -11.27 37.17
N ASP A 381 -1.80 -12.19 37.14
CA ASP A 381 -0.40 -12.03 37.52
C ASP A 381 0.49 -11.49 36.38
N ARG A 382 -0.10 -11.10 35.23
CA ARG A 382 0.56 -10.60 34.02
C ARG A 382 1.41 -11.63 33.25
N HIS A 383 1.32 -12.91 33.58
CA HIS A 383 1.88 -13.97 32.74
C HIS A 383 0.89 -14.37 31.64
N PHE A 384 1.41 -14.71 30.46
CA PHE A 384 0.56 -15.27 29.39
C PHE A 384 0.15 -16.70 29.75
N CYS A 385 -1.09 -17.06 29.44
CA CYS A 385 -1.51 -18.46 29.51
C CYS A 385 -0.69 -19.30 28.50
N THR A 386 0.07 -20.27 29.00
CA THR A 386 0.92 -21.16 28.20
C THR A 386 0.15 -22.38 27.72
N ARG A 387 0.31 -22.73 26.43
CA ARG A 387 -0.18 -24.01 25.89
C ARG A 387 0.66 -25.16 26.43
N LYS A 388 0.00 -26.26 26.79
CA LYS A 388 0.66 -27.56 26.90
C LYS A 388 0.81 -28.14 25.49
N ALA A 389 1.99 -28.66 25.18
CA ALA A 389 2.19 -29.37 23.92
C ALA A 389 1.22 -30.57 23.84
N PRO A 390 0.66 -30.88 22.67
CA PRO A 390 -0.11 -32.11 22.48
C PRO A 390 0.80 -33.28 22.85
N ASN A 391 0.32 -34.23 23.66
CA ASN A 391 1.07 -35.44 23.93
C ASN A 391 0.96 -36.37 22.72
N PRO A 392 2.03 -36.57 21.92
CA PRO A 392 1.95 -37.34 20.68
C PRO A 392 1.56 -38.82 20.92
N ASP A 393 1.85 -39.36 22.10
CA ASP A 393 1.59 -40.77 22.44
C ASP A 393 0.19 -41.02 23.05
N GLY A 394 -0.55 -39.96 23.41
CA GLY A 394 -1.81 -40.07 24.15
C GLY A 394 -3.04 -40.31 23.27
N ASN A 395 -3.08 -39.72 22.07
CA ASN A 395 -4.31 -39.64 21.29
C ASN A 395 -4.59 -40.88 20.42
N LEU A 396 -3.57 -41.65 20.03
CA LEU A 396 -3.75 -42.83 19.17
C LEU A 396 -4.44 -44.01 19.88
N ARG A 397 -4.41 -44.07 21.22
CA ARG A 397 -5.06 -45.16 21.99
C ARG A 397 -6.52 -44.87 22.36
N GLN A 398 -6.95 -43.61 22.32
CA GLN A 398 -8.33 -43.22 22.64
C GLN A 398 -9.24 -43.29 21.41
N GLU A 399 -8.77 -42.90 20.22
CA GLU A 399 -9.54 -43.02 18.98
C GLU A 399 -9.88 -44.48 18.62
N ALA A 400 -8.99 -45.43 18.93
CA ALA A 400 -9.22 -46.85 18.65
C ALA A 400 -10.24 -47.52 19.59
N LYS A 401 -10.57 -46.92 20.74
CA LYS A 401 -11.57 -47.45 21.69
C LYS A 401 -12.97 -46.84 21.53
N ALA A 402 -13.09 -45.72 20.80
CA ALA A 402 -14.35 -45.03 20.58
C ALA A 402 -15.23 -45.67 19.49
N LEU A 403 -14.73 -46.66 18.75
CA LEU A 403 -15.47 -47.33 17.67
C LEU A 403 -16.35 -48.50 18.13
N ASP A 404 -16.34 -48.87 19.41
CA ASP A 404 -16.95 -50.13 19.90
C ASP A 404 -17.99 -49.96 21.03
N GLN A 405 -18.53 -48.77 21.28
CA GLN A 405 -19.67 -48.60 22.21
C GLN A 405 -20.73 -47.63 21.67
N PRO A 406 -22.02 -48.01 21.69
CA PRO A 406 -23.11 -47.08 21.40
C PRO A 406 -23.49 -46.30 22.68
N ASP A 407 -23.87 -45.04 22.46
CA ASP A 407 -24.58 -44.16 23.39
C ASP A 407 -23.85 -43.74 24.69
N SER A 408 -23.09 -42.65 24.58
CA SER A 408 -23.03 -41.65 25.66
C SER A 408 -22.85 -40.26 25.04
N ASP A 409 -23.88 -39.42 25.14
CA ASP A 409 -23.86 -38.00 24.85
C ASP A 409 -22.88 -37.28 25.80
N ASP A 410 -21.61 -37.20 25.41
CA ASP A 410 -20.68 -36.13 25.81
C ASP A 410 -19.45 -36.24 24.90
N ASP A 411 -19.47 -35.48 23.81
CA ASP A 411 -18.40 -35.36 22.82
C ASP A 411 -17.23 -34.58 23.46
N ASP A 412 -16.53 -35.20 24.41
CA ASP A 412 -15.37 -34.64 25.11
C ASP A 412 -14.12 -34.70 24.21
N LEU A 413 -14.20 -34.04 23.05
CA LEU A 413 -13.06 -33.72 22.21
C LEU A 413 -12.26 -32.61 22.89
N SER A 414 -11.49 -32.97 23.91
CA SER A 414 -10.55 -32.05 24.53
C SER A 414 -9.64 -31.44 23.44
N PRO A 415 -9.50 -30.10 23.36
CA PRO A 415 -8.70 -29.48 22.31
C PRO A 415 -7.27 -30.01 22.35
N ALA A 416 -6.66 -30.30 21.20
CA ALA A 416 -5.31 -30.89 21.11
C ALA A 416 -4.21 -30.12 21.88
N PHE A 417 -4.45 -28.87 22.26
CA PHE A 417 -3.53 -28.01 23.00
C PHE A 417 -4.09 -27.53 24.36
N GLY A 418 -5.15 -28.17 24.87
CA GLY A 418 -5.86 -27.78 26.08
C GLY A 418 -6.71 -26.50 25.94
N SER A 419 -7.39 -26.12 27.03
CA SER A 419 -8.25 -24.93 27.12
C SER A 419 -7.45 -23.67 27.48
N VAL A 420 -6.53 -23.25 26.62
CA VAL A 420 -5.83 -21.96 26.82
C VAL A 420 -6.67 -20.82 26.26
N PRO A 421 -7.14 -19.86 27.07
CA PRO A 421 -7.91 -18.73 26.57
C PRO A 421 -7.02 -17.82 25.72
N TYR A 422 -7.49 -17.45 24.53
CA TYR A 422 -6.91 -16.43 23.66
C TYR A 422 -7.79 -15.20 23.65
N ILE A 423 -7.16 -14.04 23.46
CA ILE A 423 -7.87 -12.80 23.15
C ILE A 423 -7.73 -12.58 21.65
N ALA A 424 -8.87 -12.49 20.98
CA ALA A 424 -8.97 -12.05 19.59
C ALA A 424 -9.70 -10.71 19.57
N ARG A 425 -9.05 -9.67 19.06
CA ARG A 425 -9.65 -8.34 18.92
C ARG A 425 -9.12 -7.64 17.67
N PRO A 426 -9.85 -6.67 17.10
CA PRO A 426 -9.30 -5.80 16.08
C PRO A 426 -7.98 -5.17 16.55
N HIS A 427 -7.00 -5.08 15.66
CA HIS A 427 -5.76 -4.37 15.90
C HIS A 427 -6.08 -2.91 16.29
N PRO A 428 -5.43 -2.36 17.34
CA PRO A 428 -5.77 -1.02 17.84
C PRO A 428 -5.50 0.07 16.80
N GLU A 429 -4.46 -0.11 15.99
CA GLU A 429 -4.22 0.69 14.79
C GLU A 429 -4.86 -0.04 13.61
N GLN A 430 -6.01 0.43 13.17
CA GLN A 430 -6.53 0.05 11.86
C GLN A 430 -5.89 1.01 10.86
N MET A 431 -5.24 0.48 9.83
CA MET A 431 -4.87 1.34 8.70
C MET A 431 -6.15 1.79 8.00
N SER A 432 -6.69 2.94 8.42
CA SER A 432 -7.68 3.63 7.60
C SER A 432 -6.98 4.06 6.31
N HIS A 433 -7.71 3.95 5.21
CA HIS A 433 -7.36 4.52 3.93
C HIS A 433 -6.65 5.87 4.11
N THR A 434 -5.38 5.93 3.70
CA THR A 434 -4.51 7.12 3.74
C THR A 434 -4.18 7.68 5.13
N GLY A 435 -2.89 7.91 5.39
CA GLY A 435 -2.34 8.47 6.65
C GLY A 435 -2.65 9.94 6.92
N GLN A 436 -3.83 10.43 6.52
CA GLN A 436 -4.43 11.68 6.97
C GLN A 436 -5.93 11.42 7.13
N ILE A 437 -6.52 11.99 8.17
CA ILE A 437 -7.93 11.83 8.55
C ILE A 437 -8.84 12.21 7.38
N PHE A 438 -9.13 11.23 6.52
CA PHE A 438 -10.23 11.20 5.56
C PHE A 438 -10.60 9.73 5.42
N VAL A 439 -11.67 9.33 6.09
CA VAL A 439 -12.38 8.09 5.78
C VAL A 439 -13.02 8.31 4.41
N THR A 440 -12.30 8.02 3.33
CA THR A 440 -12.91 7.91 2.01
C THR A 440 -13.24 6.46 1.76
N SER A 441 -14.50 6.11 2.00
CA SER A 441 -15.16 4.98 1.39
C SER A 441 -14.84 4.98 -0.10
N THR A 442 -13.97 4.05 -0.51
CA THR A 442 -13.47 4.00 -1.90
C THR A 442 -14.43 3.15 -2.70
N LEU A 443 -14.99 3.72 -3.77
CA LEU A 443 -16.07 3.11 -4.55
C LEU A 443 -15.54 2.69 -5.93
N PHE A 444 -15.78 1.44 -6.30
CA PHE A 444 -15.51 0.93 -7.65
C PHE A 444 -16.79 0.82 -8.44
N LEU A 445 -16.79 1.31 -9.68
CA LEU A 445 -17.90 1.13 -10.61
C LEU A 445 -17.54 0.06 -11.64
N VAL A 446 -18.34 -0.99 -11.75
CA VAL A 446 -18.26 -1.96 -12.84
C VAL A 446 -19.25 -1.56 -13.92
N ILE A 447 -18.74 -1.30 -15.12
CA ILE A 447 -19.58 -0.92 -16.25
C ILE A 447 -19.43 -1.96 -17.38
N HIS A 448 -20.54 -2.55 -17.82
CA HIS A 448 -20.55 -3.45 -18.98
C HIS A 448 -20.91 -2.70 -20.28
N SER A 449 -20.16 -3.00 -21.35
CA SER A 449 -20.53 -2.64 -22.71
C SER A 449 -21.73 -3.47 -23.19
N LYS A 450 -22.85 -2.83 -23.56
CA LYS A 450 -23.99 -3.52 -24.19
C LYS A 450 -23.72 -3.74 -25.68
N SER A 451 -24.03 -4.93 -26.19
CA SER A 451 -24.10 -5.13 -27.65
C SER A 451 -25.12 -4.19 -28.29
N CYS A 452 -24.75 -3.53 -29.40
CA CYS A 452 -25.58 -2.60 -30.16
C CYS A 452 -26.96 -3.13 -30.62
N PHE A 453 -27.26 -4.42 -30.46
CA PHE A 453 -28.55 -5.00 -30.83
C PHE A 453 -29.73 -4.61 -29.91
N CYS A 454 -29.47 -4.01 -28.74
CA CYS A 454 -30.50 -3.70 -27.75
C CYS A 454 -30.87 -2.21 -27.60
N CYS A 455 -30.65 -1.37 -28.62
CA CYS A 455 -31.10 0.04 -28.58
C CYS A 455 -32.63 0.25 -28.71
N CYS A 456 -33.45 -0.81 -28.77
CA CYS A 456 -34.90 -0.68 -28.91
C CYS A 456 -35.72 -0.92 -27.63
N PHE A 457 -35.15 -1.39 -26.53
CA PHE A 457 -35.93 -1.65 -25.30
C PHE A 457 -35.13 -1.32 -24.05
N SER A 458 -35.30 -0.10 -23.55
CA SER A 458 -35.43 0.23 -22.12
C SER A 458 -35.16 1.73 -21.92
N GLN A 459 -36.20 2.54 -22.14
CA GLN A 459 -36.24 3.94 -21.68
C GLN A 459 -37.05 4.11 -20.39
N HIS A 460 -37.56 3.03 -19.80
CA HIS A 460 -38.37 3.10 -18.59
C HIS A 460 -38.02 1.94 -17.68
N SER A 461 -37.10 2.17 -16.74
CA SER A 461 -37.02 1.55 -15.40
C SER A 461 -35.65 1.89 -14.79
N TRP A 462 -35.55 3.08 -14.19
CA TRP A 462 -34.62 3.40 -13.11
C TRP A 462 -35.33 4.34 -12.16
#